data_AF-A0A316UB03-F1
#
_entry.id   AF-A0A316UB03-F1
#
_cell.length_a   1.000
_cell.length_b   1.000
_cell.length_c   1.000
_cell.angle_alpha   90.00
_cell.angle_beta   90.00
_cell.angle_gamma   90.00
#
_symmetry.space_group_name_H-M   'P 1'
#
loop_
_entity.id
_entity.type
_entity.pdbx_description
1 polymer ?
#
loop_
_entity_poly.entity_id
_entity_poly.type
_entity_poly.pdbx_seq_one_letter_code
_entity_poly.pdbx_strand_id
1 'polypeptide(L)'
;YTRSSQDVLGSRQAVESHLLSLLSRGQNPVIDRTNVTVDQRSNWLRLAADWQKAQQIAVEVDAIYFQTGVEECARRLKGRVEHETIHSPEQALR
;
A
#
# COMPACT_ATOMS: atom_id res chain seq x y z
N TYR A 1 -4.50 -5.82 -11.75
CA TYR A 1 -4.09 -5.41 -10.40
C TYR A 1 -5.04 -4.33 -9.90
N THR A 2 -5.45 -4.39 -8.63
CA THR A 2 -6.43 -3.47 -8.03
C THR A 2 -5.82 -2.81 -6.79
N ARG A 3 -5.80 -1.47 -6.76
CA ARG A 3 -5.12 -0.68 -5.73
C ARG A 3 -5.91 -0.65 -4.42
N SER A 4 -5.22 -0.85 -3.30
CA SER A 4 -5.70 -0.67 -1.94
C SER A 4 -4.81 0.37 -1.24
N SER A 5 -5.21 1.64 -1.33
CA SER A 5 -4.48 2.77 -0.76
C SER A 5 -5.08 3.18 0.58
N GLN A 6 -4.24 3.33 1.62
CA GLN A 6 -4.73 3.83 2.90
C GLN A 6 -5.14 5.30 2.81
N ASP A 7 -4.47 6.09 1.96
CA ASP A 7 -4.76 7.51 1.79
C ASP A 7 -6.20 7.72 1.27
N VAL A 8 -6.67 6.79 0.42
CA VAL A 8 -8.03 6.79 -0.14
C VAL A 8 -9.03 6.09 0.80
N LEU A 9 -8.64 4.97 1.42
CA LEU A 9 -9.53 4.14 2.25
C LEU A 9 -9.58 4.58 3.73
N GLY A 10 -8.77 5.54 4.14
CA GLY A 10 -8.77 6.20 5.44
C GLY A 10 -8.13 5.44 6.60
N SER A 11 -8.08 4.10 6.56
CA SER A 11 -7.50 3.29 7.65
C SER A 11 -6.82 2.01 7.18
N ARG A 12 -5.92 1.46 8.02
CA ARG A 12 -5.28 0.16 7.76
C ARG A 12 -6.33 -0.97 7.67
N GLN A 13 -7.30 -0.96 8.57
CA GLN A 13 -8.36 -1.97 8.64
C GLN A 13 -9.23 -1.96 7.38
N ALA A 14 -9.49 -0.78 6.80
CA ALA A 14 -10.19 -0.67 5.52
C ALA A 14 -9.35 -1.24 4.37
N VAL A 15 -8.03 -1.02 4.35
CA VAL A 15 -7.11 -1.62 3.38
C VAL A 15 -7.08 -3.14 3.52
N GLU A 16 -7.00 -3.68 4.75
CA GLU A 16 -7.05 -5.12 5.03
C GLU A 16 -8.38 -5.73 4.53
N SER A 17 -9.51 -5.09 4.84
CA SER A 17 -10.84 -5.55 4.40
C SER A 17 -10.97 -5.53 2.88
N HIS A 18 -10.48 -4.48 2.22
CA HIS A 18 -10.48 -4.37 0.76
C HIS A 18 -9.59 -5.43 0.11
N LEU A 19 -8.38 -5.64 0.66
CA LEU A 19 -7.45 -6.69 0.25
C LEU A 19 -8.12 -8.07 0.28
N LEU A 20 -8.72 -8.46 1.41
CA LEU A 20 -9.39 -9.76 1.55
C LEU A 20 -10.58 -9.92 0.59
N SER A 21 -11.34 -8.84 0.36
CA SER A 21 -12.43 -8.84 -0.61
C SER A 21 -11.95 -9.07 -2.04
N LEU A 22 -10.83 -8.45 -2.43
CA LEU A 22 -10.22 -8.63 -3.75
C LEU A 22 -9.70 -10.05 -3.95
N LEU A 23 -8.97 -10.59 -2.96
CA LEU A 23 -8.48 -11.98 -3.00
C LEU A 23 -9.62 -12.98 -3.13
N SER A 24 -10.71 -12.79 -2.37
CA SER A 24 -11.90 -13.66 -2.44
C SER A 24 -12.62 -13.61 -3.78
N ARG A 25 -12.37 -12.58 -4.60
CA ARG A 25 -12.89 -12.43 -5.97
C ARG A 25 -11.87 -12.88 -7.03
N GLY A 26 -10.76 -13.51 -6.62
CA GLY A 26 -9.69 -13.94 -7.52
C GLY A 26 -8.90 -12.80 -8.17
N GLN A 27 -8.90 -11.60 -7.57
CA GLN A 27 -8.17 -10.45 -8.09
C GLN A 27 -6.79 -10.29 -7.45
N ASN A 28 -5.91 -9.53 -8.12
CA ASN A 28 -4.56 -9.24 -7.67
C ASN A 28 -4.49 -7.87 -6.99
N PRO A 29 -4.47 -7.79 -5.65
CA PRO A 29 -4.41 -6.55 -4.90
C PRO A 29 -3.01 -5.93 -4.90
N VAL A 30 -2.93 -4.59 -4.86
CA VAL A 30 -1.69 -3.84 -4.65
C VAL A 30 -1.85 -2.97 -3.41
N ILE A 31 -1.02 -3.21 -2.39
CA ILE A 31 -1.02 -2.39 -1.17
C ILE A 31 -0.22 -1.11 -1.42
N ASP A 32 -0.93 -0.02 -1.66
CA ASP A 32 -0.31 1.29 -1.85
C ASP A 32 -0.18 2.02 -0.51
N ARG A 33 0.95 1.76 0.14
CA ARG A 33 1.38 2.40 1.38
C ARG A 33 2.90 2.49 1.39
N THR A 34 3.42 3.40 2.20
CA THR A 34 4.87 3.62 2.34
C THR A 34 5.62 2.39 2.87
N ASN A 35 5.01 1.57 3.74
CA ASN A 35 5.53 0.28 4.20
C ASN A 35 7.03 0.31 4.62
N VAL A 36 7.43 1.40 5.27
CA VAL A 36 8.83 1.73 5.61
C VAL A 36 9.40 0.73 6.62
N THR A 37 8.62 0.35 7.63
CA THR A 37 9.11 -0.51 8.72
C THR A 37 8.86 -1.99 8.46
N VAL A 38 9.67 -2.85 9.08
CA VAL A 38 9.48 -4.31 9.04
C VAL A 38 8.09 -4.66 9.56
N ASP A 39 7.66 -4.07 10.68
CA ASP A 39 6.34 -4.35 11.27
C ASP A 39 5.18 -3.99 10.34
N GLN A 40 5.29 -2.89 9.60
CA GLN A 40 4.29 -2.52 8.60
C GLN A 40 4.18 -3.60 7.51
N ARG A 41 5.31 -4.09 7.00
CA ARG A 41 5.35 -5.15 5.97
C ARG A 41 4.89 -6.51 6.48
N SER A 42 5.29 -6.87 7.70
CA SER A 42 4.95 -8.15 8.33
C SER A 42 3.44 -8.36 8.47
N ASN A 43 2.66 -7.28 8.63
CA ASN A 43 1.21 -7.38 8.68
C ASN A 43 0.61 -7.95 7.38
N TRP A 44 1.10 -7.51 6.22
CA TRP A 44 0.59 -7.96 4.92
C TRP A 44 0.99 -9.40 4.62
N LEU A 45 2.23 -9.76 4.95
CA LEU A 45 2.72 -11.14 4.80
C LEU A 45 1.91 -12.11 5.68
N ARG A 46 1.64 -11.73 6.93
CA ARG A 46 0.81 -12.53 7.83
C ARG A 46 -0.61 -12.68 7.30
N LEU A 47 -1.22 -11.59 6.85
CA LEU A 47 -2.59 -11.62 6.33
C LEU A 47 -2.71 -12.52 5.08
N ALA A 48 -1.74 -12.44 4.16
CA ALA A 48 -1.71 -13.31 2.98
C ALA A 48 -1.54 -14.79 3.37
N ALA A 49 -0.63 -15.09 4.31
CA ALA A 49 -0.41 -16.46 4.79
C ALA A 49 -1.66 -17.04 5.49
N ASP A 50 -2.31 -16.24 6.35
CA ASP A 50 -3.52 -16.64 7.05
C ASP A 50 -4.68 -16.89 6.06
N TRP A 51 -4.84 -16.01 5.06
CA TRP A 51 -5.85 -16.18 4.01
C TRP A 51 -5.57 -17.42 3.15
N GLN A 52 -4.33 -17.62 2.70
CA GLN A 52 -3.92 -18.81 1.94
C GLN A 52 -4.22 -20.09 2.71
N LYS A 53 -3.90 -20.14 4.01
CA LYS A 53 -4.21 -21.27 4.87
C LYS A 53 -5.72 -21.49 5.01
N ALA A 54 -6.50 -20.43 5.14
CA ALA A 54 -7.95 -20.54 5.27
C ALA A 54 -8.64 -20.99 3.98
N GLN A 55 -8.19 -20.49 2.82
CA GLN A 55 -8.82 -20.77 1.53
C GLN A 55 -8.23 -21.98 0.79
N GLN A 56 -7.07 -22.49 1.24
CA GLN A 56 -6.31 -23.53 0.54
C GLN A 56 -5.97 -23.14 -0.91
N ILE A 57 -5.71 -21.84 -1.13
CA ILE A 57 -5.33 -21.25 -2.42
C ILE A 57 -3.99 -20.55 -2.24
N ALA A 58 -3.03 -20.88 -3.10
CA ALA A 58 -1.71 -20.26 -3.08
C ALA A 58 -1.79 -18.78 -3.49
N VAL A 59 -1.09 -17.92 -2.74
CA VAL A 59 -0.94 -16.49 -3.02
C VAL A 59 0.56 -16.16 -3.00
N GLU A 60 1.03 -15.58 -4.10
CA GLU A 60 2.37 -15.02 -4.19
C GLU A 60 2.37 -13.57 -3.69
N VAL A 61 3.43 -13.18 -2.98
CA VAL A 61 3.59 -11.83 -2.44
C VAL A 61 4.91 -11.25 -2.91
N ASP A 62 4.82 -10.25 -3.79
CA ASP A 62 5.96 -9.51 -4.30
C ASP A 62 6.15 -8.17 -3.56
N ALA A 63 7.41 -7.75 -3.45
CA ALA A 63 7.77 -6.44 -2.92
C ALA A 63 8.30 -5.53 -4.04
N ILE A 64 7.68 -4.37 -4.20
CA ILE A 64 8.20 -3.30 -5.06
C ILE A 64 9.02 -2.35 -4.19
N TYR A 65 10.34 -2.35 -4.40
CA TYR A 65 11.26 -1.48 -3.67
C TYR A 65 11.64 -0.26 -4.51
N PHE A 66 11.39 0.93 -3.96
CA PHE A 66 11.76 2.19 -4.60
C PHE A 66 13.11 2.68 -4.08
N GLN A 67 14.09 2.76 -4.98
CA GLN A 67 15.44 3.27 -4.67
C GLN A 67 15.56 4.80 -4.75
N THR A 68 14.43 5.51 -4.85
CA THR A 68 14.45 6.98 -4.96
C THR A 68 14.87 7.60 -3.63
N GLY A 69 15.95 8.39 -3.64
CA GLY A 69 16.44 9.07 -2.44
C GLY A 69 15.48 10.13 -1.90
N VAL A 70 15.58 10.43 -0.60
CA VAL A 70 14.71 11.39 0.09
C VAL A 70 14.75 12.77 -0.55
N GLU A 71 15.93 13.25 -0.97
CA GLU A 71 16.09 14.55 -1.63
C GLU A 71 15.32 14.66 -2.94
N GLU A 72 15.35 13.60 -3.76
CA GLU A 72 14.62 13.54 -5.02
C GLU A 72 13.10 13.45 -4.78
N CYS A 73 12.68 12.69 -3.75
CA CYS A 73 11.28 12.68 -3.32
C CYS A 73 10.82 14.08 -2.89
N ALA A 74 11.60 14.79 -2.07
CA ALA A 74 11.30 16.15 -1.64
C ALA A 74 11.25 17.14 -2.82
N ARG A 75 12.19 17.02 -3.77
CA ARG A 75 12.19 17.83 -5.00
C ARG A 75 10.92 17.59 -5.82
N ARG A 76 10.50 16.33 -5.98
CA ARG A 76 9.26 15.97 -6.70
C ARG A 76 8.02 16.49 -5.99
N LEU A 77 7.98 16.41 -4.67
CA LEU A 77 6.86 16.88 -3.86
C LEU A 77 6.63 18.39 -4.01
N LYS A 78 7.69 19.21 -4.10
CA LYS A 78 7.58 20.67 -4.31
C LYS A 78 6.86 21.08 -5.60
N GLY A 79 6.93 20.25 -6.63
CA GLY A 79 6.29 20.50 -7.93
C GLY A 79 5.03 19.66 -8.17
N ARG A 80 4.58 18.89 -7.18
CA ARG A 80 3.44 17.96 -7.35
C ARG A 80 2.13 18.73 -7.20
N VAL A 81 1.30 18.67 -8.24
CA VAL A 81 -0.01 19.34 -8.28
C VAL A 81 -1.20 18.36 -8.28
N GLU A 82 -0.97 17.07 -8.52
CA GLU A 82 -2.02 16.04 -8.66
C GLU A 82 -1.85 14.86 -7.67
N HIS A 83 -1.61 15.13 -6.37
CA HIS A 83 -1.73 14.05 -5.37
C HIS A 83 -3.15 13.98 -4.82
N GLU A 84 -3.65 12.76 -4.60
CA GLU A 84 -5.01 12.52 -4.09
C GLU A 84 -5.24 13.10 -2.69
N THR A 85 -4.17 13.28 -1.90
CA THR A 85 -4.23 13.76 -0.50
C THR A 85 -3.26 14.89 -0.16
N ILE A 86 -2.37 15.27 -1.08
CA ILE A 86 -1.38 16.35 -0.89
C ILE A 86 -1.62 17.39 -1.97
N HIS A 87 -2.29 18.47 -1.60
CA HIS A 87 -2.73 19.49 -2.56
C HIS A 87 -1.84 20.75 -2.55
N SER A 88 -0.78 20.74 -1.74
CA SER A 88 0.17 21.86 -1.65
C SER A 88 1.58 21.40 -1.24
N PRO A 89 2.64 22.12 -1.67
CA PRO A 89 4.01 21.88 -1.22
C PRO A 89 4.18 21.94 0.31
N GLU A 90 3.44 22.80 1.00
CA GLU A 90 3.48 22.95 2.46
C GLU A 90 2.95 21.71 3.18
N GLN A 91 1.89 21.08 2.65
CA GLN A 91 1.40 19.80 3.14
C GLN A 91 2.38 18.66 2.89
N ALA A 92 3.17 18.75 1.81
CA ALA A 92 4.12 17.72 1.42
C ALA A 92 5.39 17.68 2.28
N LEU A 93 5.70 18.78 2.99
CA LEU A 93 6.92 18.95 3.79
C LEU A 93 6.68 18.84 5.31
N ARG A 94 5.45 18.52 5.73
CA ARG A 94 5.05 18.30 7.13
C ARG A 94 5.26 16.86 7.55
#